data_AF-A0A1E3HQW1-F1
#
_entry.id   AF-A0A1E3HQW1-F1
#
_cell.length_a   1.000
_cell.length_b   1.000
_cell.length_c   1.000
_cell.angle_alpha   90.00
_cell.angle_beta   90.00
_cell.angle_gamma   90.00
#
_symmetry.space_group_name_H-M   'P 1'
#
loop_
_entity.id
_entity.type
_entity.pdbx_description
1 polymer ?
#
loop_
_entity_poly.entity_id
_entity_poly.type
_entity_poly.pdbx_seq_one_letter_code
_entity_poly.pdbx_strand_id
1 'polypeptide(L)'
;MEDAQESRTVGSLAKPSLDDALLPRTSIRQQRATGTGMSSSMHTPPPAANQTPWAVGMHGGWKRRCAHRSPDAAQWGNTKRSLVESYHHRRVRLSISTVPATTRPAMPATFSTESYFETQQQPDGTQEKTAAVLQFVQKWLAVQDKKVVLVTSGGTTVPLEANTVRFLDNFSAGTRGATSAEYFLSQGYAVIFMHRQHSLRPFSRHYSHSRRSFLDFLSLVPSSTKPDEQSIAVSPSVAQELFPILQAYHKVQDEGTLLSIDFQTINEYLWLLRGVTDIMATLGRRGLFYLAAAVSDFFLPDEKIAEHKIQSGKGTLSLEMDQVPKVLKPLVQEWMPEGYIVSFKLETEAELLIPKARAALSRYGHQLVIGNELHRRKYEVVFVEPLSSTIRGDDSISGASTPPLERSRDDQFKETWLKLDDIQVGAAEAGVSVGGSGKDGEVEIEELIVKELVQRHQEWISAKPQ
;
A
#
# COMPACT_ATOMS: atom_id res chain seq x y z
N MET A 1 53.14 40.70 43.36
CA MET A 1 54.21 39.87 43.94
C MET A 1 54.45 38.77 42.94
N GLU A 2 55.64 38.84 42.32
CA GLU A 2 56.42 37.80 41.64
C GLU A 2 55.69 36.95 40.58
N ASP A 3 55.94 37.19 39.29
CA ASP A 3 57.08 36.70 38.46
C ASP A 3 56.61 35.45 37.69
N ALA A 4 56.97 35.14 36.44
CA ALA A 4 57.72 35.76 35.35
C ALA A 4 57.41 34.84 34.12
N GLN A 5 57.20 35.37 32.90
CA GLN A 5 58.10 35.23 31.72
C GLN A 5 58.53 33.78 31.37
N GLU A 6 58.55 33.29 30.13
CA GLU A 6 58.78 33.86 28.80
C GLU A 6 58.40 32.76 27.76
N SER A 7 57.73 33.04 26.63
CA SER A 7 58.29 33.50 25.33
C SER A 7 59.14 32.41 24.63
N ARG A 8 59.05 32.08 23.34
CA ARG A 8 59.00 32.89 22.09
C ARG A 8 58.85 31.91 20.88
N THR A 9 57.95 32.14 19.90
CA THR A 9 58.18 32.60 18.48
C THR A 9 59.20 31.78 17.64
N VAL A 10 59.11 31.52 16.32
CA VAL A 10 58.32 31.97 15.15
C VAL A 10 58.77 31.12 13.92
N GLY A 11 57.94 31.04 12.87
CA GLY A 11 58.36 30.81 11.45
C GLY A 11 57.74 29.56 10.82
N SER A 12 56.74 29.62 9.93
CA SER A 12 56.64 30.21 8.58
C SER A 12 57.44 29.48 7.48
N LEU A 13 56.69 29.04 6.45
CA LEU A 13 57.01 28.77 5.04
C LEU A 13 57.25 27.32 4.54
N ALA A 14 56.33 26.97 3.62
CA ALA A 14 56.52 26.35 2.31
C ALA A 14 56.56 24.81 2.16
N LYS A 15 55.74 24.36 1.18
CA LYS A 15 55.60 23.02 0.60
C LYS A 15 56.92 22.46 0.03
N PRO A 16 56.95 21.15 -0.22
CA PRO A 16 57.00 20.72 -1.63
C PRO A 16 56.02 19.59 -1.98
N SER A 17 55.87 19.41 -3.28
CA SER A 17 54.99 18.50 -4.02
C SER A 17 55.72 17.24 -4.51
N LEU A 18 54.88 16.29 -5.00
CA LEU A 18 55.09 15.29 -6.06
C LEU A 18 55.40 13.83 -5.65
N ASP A 19 54.44 13.00 -6.08
CA ASP A 19 54.55 11.75 -6.85
C ASP A 19 54.34 10.36 -6.21
N ASP A 20 53.33 9.71 -6.83
CA ASP A 20 53.22 8.33 -7.29
C ASP A 20 53.13 7.15 -6.30
N ALA A 21 51.92 6.58 -6.26
CA ALA A 21 51.73 5.12 -6.20
C ALA A 21 50.40 4.70 -6.85
N LEU A 22 50.48 4.34 -8.14
CA LEU A 22 49.49 3.59 -8.92
C LEU A 22 49.52 2.10 -8.56
N LEU A 23 48.35 1.46 -8.39
CA LEU A 23 48.16 -0.01 -8.50
C LEU A 23 46.73 -0.32 -9.03
N PRO A 24 46.51 -1.47 -9.70
CA PRO A 24 46.26 -1.45 -11.15
C PRO A 24 44.85 -1.88 -11.60
N ARG A 25 44.48 -1.42 -12.79
CA ARG A 25 43.35 -1.91 -13.59
C ARG A 25 43.75 -3.16 -14.38
N THR A 26 43.00 -4.25 -14.24
CA THR A 26 43.08 -5.42 -15.11
C THR A 26 42.31 -5.17 -16.40
N SER A 27 43.00 -5.18 -17.54
CA SER A 27 42.41 -5.32 -18.88
C SER A 27 42.64 -6.75 -19.38
N ILE A 28 41.60 -7.39 -19.89
CA ILE A 28 41.72 -8.64 -20.64
C ILE A 28 41.58 -8.30 -22.12
N ARG A 29 42.66 -8.57 -22.84
CA ARG A 29 42.87 -8.32 -24.26
C ARG A 29 42.36 -9.51 -25.06
N GLN A 30 41.64 -9.21 -26.15
CA GLN A 30 41.32 -10.12 -27.25
C GLN A 30 42.58 -10.82 -27.80
N GLN A 31 42.47 -12.11 -28.09
CA GLN A 31 43.36 -12.83 -29.00
C GLN A 31 42.58 -13.32 -30.22
N ARG A 32 43.11 -13.02 -31.41
CA ARG A 32 42.81 -13.66 -32.70
C ARG A 32 43.97 -14.60 -33.05
N ALA A 33 43.67 -15.77 -33.57
CA ALA A 33 44.49 -16.61 -34.48
C ALA A 33 43.53 -17.64 -35.12
N THR A 34 43.13 -17.55 -36.39
CA THR A 34 43.75 -17.97 -37.68
C THR A 34 43.78 -19.48 -37.98
N GLY A 35 43.10 -19.84 -39.08
CA GLY A 35 43.36 -20.97 -40.00
C GLY A 35 42.51 -22.24 -39.76
N THR A 36 42.02 -23.01 -40.73
CA THR A 36 41.94 -22.98 -42.22
C THR A 36 41.18 -24.27 -42.63
N GLY A 37 40.37 -24.27 -43.71
CA GLY A 37 40.08 -25.50 -44.49
C GLY A 37 38.68 -25.75 -45.08
N MET A 38 38.45 -25.21 -46.30
CA MET A 38 37.73 -25.69 -47.50
C MET A 38 36.63 -26.80 -47.40
N SER A 39 35.44 -26.55 -47.96
CA SER A 39 35.08 -26.95 -49.35
C SER A 39 33.67 -26.44 -49.77
N SER A 40 33.44 -26.41 -51.08
CA SER A 40 32.38 -25.76 -51.86
C SER A 40 31.08 -26.55 -52.05
N SER A 41 29.94 -25.86 -52.18
CA SER A 41 29.03 -26.01 -53.33
C SER A 41 27.96 -24.91 -53.38
N MET A 42 27.73 -24.37 -54.58
CA MET A 42 26.68 -23.41 -54.91
C MET A 42 25.34 -24.14 -55.07
N HIS A 43 24.26 -23.64 -54.46
CA HIS A 43 22.89 -23.80 -54.97
C HIS A 43 22.03 -22.57 -54.64
N THR A 44 21.41 -22.04 -55.68
CA THR A 44 20.47 -20.91 -55.73
C THR A 44 19.15 -21.20 -55.01
N PRO A 45 18.53 -20.21 -54.32
CA PRO A 45 17.18 -20.37 -53.76
C PRO A 45 16.07 -19.85 -54.72
N PRO A 46 14.85 -20.43 -54.68
CA PRO A 46 13.70 -19.99 -55.47
C PRO A 46 12.86 -18.89 -54.76
N PRO A 47 11.88 -18.25 -55.45
CA PRO A 47 11.42 -16.90 -55.13
C PRO A 47 10.27 -16.81 -54.13
N ALA A 48 10.16 -15.61 -53.55
CA ALA A 48 9.15 -15.17 -52.59
C ALA A 48 7.76 -14.96 -53.20
N ALA A 49 6.72 -15.24 -52.41
CA ALA A 49 5.33 -14.89 -52.71
C ALA A 49 4.67 -14.16 -51.52
N ASN A 50 4.26 -12.92 -51.83
CA ASN A 50 3.07 -12.18 -51.39
C ASN A 50 2.77 -11.95 -49.90
N GLN A 51 3.06 -10.72 -49.46
CA GLN A 51 2.18 -9.95 -48.58
C GLN A 51 1.79 -8.65 -49.30
N THR A 52 0.49 -8.40 -49.45
CA THR A 52 -0.04 -7.14 -49.97
C THR A 52 -0.44 -6.19 -48.83
N PRO A 53 -0.26 -4.86 -49.02
CA PRO A 53 -0.46 -3.84 -48.00
C PRO A 53 -1.84 -3.19 -48.09
N TRP A 54 -2.33 -2.62 -46.98
CA TRP A 54 -3.48 -1.73 -46.98
C TRP A 54 -3.05 -0.33 -46.55
N ALA A 55 -3.25 0.63 -47.46
CA ALA A 55 -3.03 2.06 -47.26
C ALA A 55 -4.37 2.81 -47.29
N VAL A 56 -4.53 3.70 -46.31
CA VAL A 56 -5.08 5.07 -46.34
C VAL A 56 -6.43 5.37 -47.02
N GLY A 57 -7.35 5.93 -46.20
CA GLY A 57 -8.03 7.19 -46.52
C GLY A 57 -9.57 7.20 -46.44
N MET A 58 -10.14 7.93 -45.47
CA MET A 58 -10.90 9.18 -45.70
C MET A 58 -11.83 9.58 -44.54
N HIS A 59 -11.94 10.91 -44.40
CA HIS A 59 -12.76 11.70 -43.49
C HIS A 59 -14.28 11.39 -43.49
N GLY A 60 -14.93 11.61 -42.34
CA GLY A 60 -16.39 11.77 -42.27
C GLY A 60 -16.87 12.15 -40.87
N GLY A 61 -17.15 13.44 -40.65
CA GLY A 61 -17.63 14.00 -39.38
C GLY A 61 -19.06 13.60 -39.04
N TRP A 62 -19.34 13.46 -37.74
CA TRP A 62 -20.69 13.17 -37.23
C TRP A 62 -21.34 14.46 -36.70
N LYS A 63 -22.31 14.96 -37.48
CA LYS A 63 -23.26 16.00 -37.05
C LYS A 63 -24.51 15.36 -36.42
N ARG A 64 -24.96 16.02 -35.35
CA ARG A 64 -26.23 15.87 -34.64
C ARG A 64 -27.44 15.68 -35.57
N ARG A 65 -28.39 14.83 -35.16
CA ARG A 65 -29.85 15.07 -35.27
C ARG A 65 -30.62 14.00 -34.51
N CYS A 66 -31.29 14.40 -33.42
CA CYS A 66 -32.45 13.70 -32.86
C CYS A 66 -33.60 14.70 -32.83
N ALA A 67 -34.70 14.41 -33.53
CA ALA A 67 -35.98 15.09 -33.39
C ALA A 67 -37.13 14.22 -33.93
N HIS A 68 -38.18 14.07 -33.12
CA HIS A 68 -39.59 13.64 -33.32
C HIS A 68 -39.98 12.45 -32.42
N ARG A 69 -40.68 12.66 -31.28
CA ARG A 69 -42.16 12.82 -31.05
C ARG A 69 -42.96 11.57 -31.47
N SER A 70 -43.38 10.70 -30.52
CA SER A 70 -44.65 10.65 -29.73
C SER A 70 -45.73 9.77 -30.41
N PRO A 71 -46.81 9.28 -29.75
CA PRO A 71 -47.20 9.13 -28.33
C PRO A 71 -47.52 7.63 -28.00
N ASP A 72 -47.86 7.14 -26.80
CA ASP A 72 -49.10 7.33 -26.02
C ASP A 72 -48.96 6.70 -24.63
N ALA A 73 -49.55 7.36 -23.65
CA ALA A 73 -49.79 6.88 -22.29
C ALA A 73 -51.28 6.56 -22.14
N ALA A 74 -51.63 5.39 -21.60
CA ALA A 74 -52.96 5.20 -21.02
C ALA A 74 -53.01 3.99 -20.06
N GLN A 75 -53.50 4.30 -18.85
CA GLN A 75 -54.38 3.48 -18.01
C GLN A 75 -53.83 2.18 -17.44
N TRP A 76 -53.58 2.13 -16.12
CA TRP A 76 -54.08 1.04 -15.28
C TRP A 76 -54.46 1.59 -13.90
N GLY A 77 -55.78 1.70 -13.67
CA GLY A 77 -56.38 2.00 -12.37
C GLY A 77 -57.30 0.86 -11.96
N ASN A 78 -57.21 0.50 -10.67
CA ASN A 78 -58.20 -0.15 -9.80
C ASN A 78 -59.20 -1.18 -10.39
N THR A 79 -59.16 -2.41 -9.86
CA THR A 79 -60.37 -3.01 -9.27
C THR A 79 -60.06 -4.10 -8.24
N LYS A 80 -60.77 -4.05 -7.11
CA LYS A 80 -60.79 -5.04 -6.02
C LYS A 80 -61.92 -6.05 -6.23
N ARG A 81 -61.71 -7.23 -5.61
CA ARG A 81 -62.67 -8.17 -4.96
C ARG A 81 -63.28 -9.33 -5.77
N SER A 82 -63.07 -10.51 -5.14
CA SER A 82 -64.04 -11.57 -4.83
C SER A 82 -64.35 -12.61 -5.90
N LEU A 83 -63.93 -13.86 -5.66
CA LEU A 83 -64.86 -14.98 -5.42
C LEU A 83 -64.14 -16.24 -4.92
N VAL A 84 -64.80 -16.90 -3.96
CA VAL A 84 -64.48 -18.14 -3.27
C VAL A 84 -65.25 -19.27 -3.97
N GLU A 85 -64.61 -20.40 -4.27
CA GLU A 85 -65.20 -21.76 -4.31
C GLU A 85 -64.10 -22.78 -4.64
N SER A 86 -63.74 -23.66 -3.70
CA SER A 86 -64.30 -25.01 -3.49
C SER A 86 -63.59 -26.09 -4.31
N TYR A 87 -62.64 -26.80 -3.69
CA TYR A 87 -62.27 -28.15 -4.09
C TYR A 87 -62.02 -29.02 -2.85
N HIS A 88 -62.92 -29.97 -2.62
CA HIS A 88 -62.76 -31.09 -1.70
C HIS A 88 -62.05 -32.24 -2.42
N HIS A 89 -60.93 -32.74 -1.85
CA HIS A 89 -60.63 -34.17 -1.94
C HIS A 89 -59.73 -34.67 -0.79
N ARG A 90 -60.23 -35.72 -0.13
CA ARG A 90 -59.54 -36.88 0.48
C ARG A 90 -58.38 -36.61 1.46
N ARG A 91 -58.69 -36.71 2.76
CA ARG A 91 -57.73 -37.01 3.82
C ARG A 91 -57.23 -38.45 3.70
N VAL A 92 -55.95 -38.63 3.43
CA VAL A 92 -55.20 -39.85 3.76
C VAL A 92 -54.43 -39.55 5.06
N ARG A 93 -54.70 -40.33 6.12
CA ARG A 93 -53.90 -40.30 7.35
C ARG A 93 -52.58 -41.02 7.09
N LEU A 94 -51.48 -40.28 7.02
CA LEU A 94 -50.13 -40.81 7.15
C LEU A 94 -49.65 -40.55 8.58
N SER A 95 -49.36 -41.64 9.29
CA SER A 95 -48.76 -41.65 10.61
C SER A 95 -47.35 -41.06 10.54
N ILE A 96 -47.10 -39.99 11.30
CA ILE A 96 -45.77 -39.42 11.48
C ILE A 96 -44.97 -40.36 12.38
N SER A 97 -43.99 -41.04 11.78
CA SER A 97 -42.90 -41.68 12.52
C SER A 97 -41.92 -40.58 12.93
N THR A 98 -41.68 -40.44 14.23
CA THR A 98 -40.67 -39.55 14.81
C THR A 98 -39.28 -40.01 14.37
N VAL A 99 -38.68 -39.25 13.45
CA VAL A 99 -37.27 -39.36 13.07
C VAL A 99 -36.45 -38.68 14.18
N PRO A 100 -35.38 -39.29 14.73
CA PRO A 100 -34.52 -38.63 15.69
C PRO A 100 -33.86 -37.42 15.03
N ALA A 101 -33.80 -36.31 15.76
CA ALA A 101 -33.22 -35.06 15.31
C ALA A 101 -31.77 -35.29 14.83
N THR A 102 -31.58 -35.28 13.52
CA THR A 102 -30.26 -35.14 12.92
C THR A 102 -29.72 -33.79 13.38
N THR A 103 -28.62 -33.85 14.11
CA THR A 103 -27.78 -32.71 14.45
C THR A 103 -27.65 -31.80 13.24
N ARG A 104 -28.11 -30.55 13.36
CA ARG A 104 -27.74 -29.48 12.42
C ARG A 104 -26.22 -29.54 12.26
N PRO A 105 -25.66 -29.48 11.05
CA PRO A 105 -24.23 -29.23 10.93
C PRO A 105 -23.94 -27.95 11.69
N ALA A 106 -22.90 -28.00 12.54
CA ALA A 106 -22.42 -26.85 13.26
C ALA A 106 -22.25 -25.68 12.28
N MET A 107 -22.57 -24.46 12.75
CA MET A 107 -22.22 -23.22 12.06
C MET A 107 -20.79 -23.33 11.51
N PRO A 108 -20.49 -22.85 10.30
CA PRO A 108 -19.14 -22.95 9.75
C PRO A 108 -18.18 -22.38 10.79
N ALA A 109 -17.19 -23.19 11.17
CA ALA A 109 -16.20 -22.80 12.16
C ALA A 109 -15.65 -21.43 11.78
N THR A 110 -15.77 -20.45 12.68
CA THR A 110 -15.14 -19.15 12.50
C THR A 110 -13.67 -19.37 12.16
N PHE A 111 -13.29 -19.03 10.93
CA PHE A 111 -11.94 -19.22 10.43
C PHE A 111 -10.97 -18.42 11.31
N SER A 112 -10.12 -19.13 12.05
CA SER A 112 -9.07 -18.50 12.87
C SER A 112 -7.91 -18.06 11.98
N THR A 113 -7.06 -17.18 12.53
CA THR A 113 -5.84 -16.75 11.83
C THR A 113 -4.90 -17.92 11.57
N GLU A 114 -4.75 -18.83 12.54
CA GLU A 114 -3.92 -20.05 12.41
C GLU A 114 -4.47 -20.97 11.33
N SER A 115 -5.79 -21.21 11.34
CA SER A 115 -6.45 -22.02 10.31
C SER A 115 -6.25 -21.45 8.91
N TYR A 116 -6.13 -20.12 8.75
CA TYR A 116 -5.77 -19.50 7.48
C TYR A 116 -4.39 -19.93 7.02
N PHE A 117 -3.37 -19.76 7.86
CA PHE A 117 -1.99 -20.10 7.49
C PHE A 117 -1.73 -21.60 7.35
N GLU A 118 -2.57 -22.45 7.95
CA GLU A 118 -2.52 -23.90 7.79
C GLU A 118 -3.16 -24.39 6.47
N THR A 119 -4.20 -23.70 6.00
CA THR A 119 -5.00 -24.17 4.85
C THR A 119 -4.67 -23.43 3.56
N GLN A 120 -4.17 -22.20 3.63
CA GLN A 120 -3.80 -21.41 2.45
C GLN A 120 -2.31 -21.55 2.16
N GLN A 121 -1.94 -21.77 0.90
CA GLN A 121 -0.54 -21.97 0.54
C GLN A 121 0.30 -20.71 0.75
N GLN A 122 1.54 -20.86 1.24
CA GLN A 122 2.49 -19.76 1.30
C GLN A 122 2.89 -19.33 -0.12
N PRO A 123 2.73 -18.05 -0.49
CA PRO A 123 3.11 -17.58 -1.81
C PRO A 123 4.61 -17.65 -2.08
N ASP A 124 4.96 -17.87 -3.35
CA ASP A 124 6.34 -17.87 -3.82
C ASP A 124 7.05 -16.55 -3.51
N GLY A 125 8.34 -16.62 -3.22
CA GLY A 125 9.16 -15.44 -2.90
C GLY A 125 8.92 -14.84 -1.52
N THR A 126 7.95 -15.34 -0.73
CA THR A 126 7.73 -14.87 0.66
C THR A 126 9.00 -14.99 1.50
N GLN A 127 9.69 -16.14 1.43
CA GLN A 127 10.91 -16.39 2.20
C GLN A 127 12.03 -15.41 1.84
N GLU A 128 12.27 -15.18 0.55
CA GLU A 128 13.27 -14.22 0.05
C GLU A 128 12.98 -12.80 0.56
N LYS A 129 11.72 -12.36 0.44
CA LYS A 129 11.28 -11.04 0.93
C LYS A 129 11.47 -10.92 2.44
N THR A 130 11.08 -11.94 3.22
CA THR A 130 11.28 -11.93 4.68
C THR A 130 12.77 -11.99 5.06
N ALA A 131 13.62 -12.66 4.30
CA ALA A 131 15.06 -12.65 4.53
C ALA A 131 15.68 -11.27 4.30
N ALA A 132 15.24 -10.54 3.27
CA ALA A 132 15.64 -9.16 3.05
C ALA A 132 15.20 -8.24 4.20
N VAL A 133 13.97 -8.43 4.70
CA VAL A 133 13.45 -7.73 5.88
C VAL A 133 14.27 -8.04 7.12
N LEU A 134 14.65 -9.30 7.34
CA LEU A 134 15.49 -9.70 8.46
C LEU A 134 16.85 -8.99 8.43
N GLN A 135 17.53 -8.97 7.29
CA GLN A 135 18.80 -8.25 7.13
C GLN A 135 18.65 -6.75 7.40
N PHE A 136 17.56 -6.15 6.90
CA PHE A 136 17.28 -4.73 7.11
C PHE A 136 17.00 -4.41 8.58
N VAL A 137 16.19 -5.22 9.27
CA VAL A 137 15.89 -5.04 10.70
C VAL A 137 17.15 -5.26 11.54
N GLN A 138 17.96 -6.28 11.25
CA GLN A 138 19.23 -6.52 11.96
C GLN A 138 20.18 -5.33 11.85
N LYS A 139 20.31 -4.72 10.67
CA LYS A 139 21.11 -3.51 10.47
C LYS A 139 20.67 -2.38 11.41
N TRP A 140 19.37 -2.11 11.49
CA TRP A 140 18.85 -0.98 12.26
C TRP A 140 18.65 -1.28 13.75
N LEU A 141 18.51 -2.56 14.11
CA LEU A 141 18.52 -3.01 15.50
C LEU A 141 19.86 -2.65 16.17
N ALA A 142 20.98 -2.80 15.44
CA ALA A 142 22.33 -2.48 15.89
C ALA A 142 22.62 -0.97 16.05
N VAL A 143 21.77 -0.10 15.51
CA VAL A 143 21.90 1.35 15.66
C VAL A 143 21.05 1.81 16.84
N GLN A 144 21.70 2.44 17.83
CA GLN A 144 21.02 2.98 19.01
C GLN A 144 19.94 3.99 18.60
N ASP A 145 18.79 3.93 19.27
CA ASP A 145 17.64 4.83 19.09
C ASP A 145 17.03 4.88 17.68
N LYS A 146 17.53 4.07 16.73
CA LYS A 146 16.93 4.00 15.39
C LYS A 146 15.55 3.36 15.49
N LYS A 147 14.55 4.10 15.00
CA LYS A 147 13.15 3.66 14.89
C LYS A 147 12.92 3.07 13.51
N VAL A 148 12.15 1.98 13.45
CA VAL A 148 11.78 1.32 12.20
C VAL A 148 10.27 1.31 12.07
N VAL A 149 9.77 1.68 10.90
CA VAL A 149 8.33 1.64 10.59
C VAL A 149 8.04 0.70 9.44
N LEU A 150 7.02 -0.15 9.61
CA LEU A 150 6.36 -0.84 8.51
C LEU A 150 5.24 0.06 7.98
N VAL A 151 5.35 0.49 6.73
CA VAL A 151 4.29 1.17 6.00
C VAL A 151 3.68 0.17 5.02
N THR A 152 2.39 -0.16 5.20
CA THR A 152 1.64 -0.93 4.19
C THR A 152 0.88 0.03 3.27
N SER A 153 0.90 -0.23 1.95
CA SER A 153 0.34 0.70 0.96
C SER A 153 -0.29 0.00 -0.24
N GLY A 154 -1.33 0.61 -0.82
CA GLY A 154 -2.04 0.05 -1.97
C GLY A 154 -3.13 -0.96 -1.57
N GLY A 155 -3.82 -1.51 -2.58
CA GLY A 155 -4.90 -2.48 -2.40
C GLY A 155 -4.46 -3.93 -2.55
N THR A 156 -5.16 -4.85 -1.90
CA THR A 156 -5.01 -6.29 -2.17
C THR A 156 -6.01 -6.74 -3.23
N THR A 157 -5.61 -7.75 -4.02
CA THR A 157 -6.52 -8.45 -4.92
C THR A 157 -6.92 -9.81 -4.38
N VAL A 158 -8.10 -10.30 -4.80
CA VAL A 158 -8.56 -11.67 -4.57
C VAL A 158 -8.73 -12.35 -5.93
N PRO A 159 -7.84 -13.29 -6.29
CA PRO A 159 -8.01 -14.10 -7.48
C PRO A 159 -9.33 -14.86 -7.47
N LEU A 160 -10.03 -14.90 -8.62
CA LEU A 160 -11.23 -15.72 -8.78
C LEU A 160 -10.92 -17.10 -9.37
N GLU A 161 -9.74 -17.24 -9.98
CA GLU A 161 -9.22 -18.44 -10.62
C GLU A 161 -7.74 -18.64 -10.29
N ALA A 162 -7.27 -19.89 -10.19
CA ALA A 162 -5.85 -20.19 -9.94
C ALA A 162 -4.96 -19.70 -11.09
N ASN A 163 -5.37 -19.99 -12.33
CA ASN A 163 -4.84 -19.31 -13.51
C ASN A 163 -5.58 -17.96 -13.66
N THR A 164 -5.15 -16.98 -12.87
CA THR A 164 -5.89 -15.74 -12.66
C THR A 164 -6.09 -14.95 -13.94
N VAL A 165 -7.35 -14.81 -14.35
CA VAL A 165 -7.78 -13.89 -15.41
C VAL A 165 -8.60 -12.75 -14.82
N ARG A 166 -9.34 -13.03 -13.73
CA ARG A 166 -10.17 -12.06 -13.03
C ARG A 166 -9.83 -12.05 -11.55
N PHE A 167 -10.00 -10.89 -10.94
CA PHE A 167 -9.82 -10.69 -9.51
C PHE A 167 -10.76 -9.61 -9.00
N LEU A 168 -11.09 -9.69 -7.71
CA LEU A 168 -11.64 -8.57 -6.95
C LEU A 168 -10.50 -7.68 -6.49
N ASP A 169 -10.64 -6.36 -6.55
CA ASP A 169 -9.60 -5.41 -6.15
C ASP A 169 -10.17 -4.39 -5.15
N ASN A 170 -9.41 -4.13 -4.09
CA ASN A 170 -9.69 -3.04 -3.17
C ASN A 170 -9.00 -1.77 -3.65
N PHE A 171 -9.79 -0.77 -4.04
CA PHE A 171 -9.24 0.45 -4.61
C PHE A 171 -8.29 1.21 -3.65
N SER A 172 -7.01 1.27 -4.03
CA SER A 172 -6.04 2.17 -3.41
C SER A 172 -4.84 2.42 -4.34
N ALA A 173 -4.63 3.67 -4.73
CA ALA A 173 -3.49 4.07 -5.55
C ALA A 173 -2.15 4.01 -4.78
N GLY A 174 -2.18 3.94 -3.45
CA GLY A 174 -0.99 3.97 -2.60
C GLY A 174 -0.47 5.36 -2.25
N THR A 175 -1.22 6.45 -2.54
CA THR A 175 -0.77 7.82 -2.28
C THR A 175 -0.42 8.05 -0.82
N ARG A 176 -1.35 7.76 0.10
CA ARG A 176 -1.13 7.98 1.54
C ARG A 176 0.10 7.25 2.04
N GLY A 177 0.25 5.96 1.72
CA GLY A 177 1.40 5.17 2.14
C GLY A 177 2.71 5.69 1.57
N ALA A 178 2.78 5.96 0.25
CA ALA A 178 3.98 6.47 -0.40
C ALA A 178 4.41 7.84 0.15
N THR A 179 3.45 8.76 0.32
CA THR A 179 3.69 10.08 0.91
C THR A 179 4.12 9.97 2.38
N SER A 180 3.43 9.14 3.18
CA SER A 180 3.78 8.97 4.61
C SER A 180 5.19 8.39 4.78
N ALA A 181 5.61 7.47 3.92
CA ALA A 181 6.95 6.91 3.94
C ALA A 181 8.05 7.96 3.70
N GLU A 182 7.83 8.92 2.79
CA GLU A 182 8.76 10.06 2.59
C GLU A 182 8.89 10.89 3.88
N TYR A 183 7.77 11.20 4.53
CA TYR A 183 7.79 11.96 5.79
C TYR A 183 8.39 11.15 6.95
N PHE A 184 8.20 9.83 7.03
CA PHE A 184 8.89 9.01 8.04
C PHE A 184 10.40 9.01 7.83
N LEU A 185 10.87 8.92 6.57
CA LEU A 185 12.29 9.01 6.22
C LEU A 185 12.86 10.39 6.61
N SER A 186 12.13 11.48 6.36
CA SER A 186 12.56 12.82 6.74
C SER A 186 12.64 13.02 8.27
N GLN A 187 11.82 12.27 9.03
CA GLN A 187 11.83 12.22 10.49
C GLN A 187 12.85 11.19 11.06
N GLY A 188 13.73 10.64 10.21
CA GLY A 188 14.86 9.81 10.63
C GLY A 188 14.54 8.33 10.84
N TYR A 189 13.35 7.86 10.50
CA TYR A 189 13.01 6.43 10.57
C TYR A 189 13.74 5.64 9.48
N ALA A 190 13.97 4.36 9.76
CA ALA A 190 14.13 3.36 8.70
C ALA A 190 12.73 2.84 8.30
N VAL A 191 12.46 2.71 7.01
CA VAL A 191 11.14 2.37 6.49
C VAL A 191 11.17 1.04 5.74
N ILE A 192 10.33 0.11 6.16
CA ILE A 192 9.93 -1.06 5.37
C ILE A 192 8.64 -0.67 4.65
N PHE A 193 8.71 -0.49 3.34
CA PHE A 193 7.58 -0.14 2.48
C PHE A 193 7.03 -1.41 1.82
N MET A 194 5.96 -1.95 2.41
CA MET A 194 5.25 -3.12 1.90
C MET A 194 4.08 -2.65 1.03
N HIS A 195 4.17 -2.77 -0.29
CA HIS A 195 3.22 -2.10 -1.19
C HIS A 195 2.67 -2.98 -2.30
N ARG A 196 1.47 -2.65 -2.77
CA ARG A 196 0.87 -3.29 -3.94
C ARG A 196 1.78 -3.12 -5.16
N GLN A 197 2.07 -4.19 -5.89
CA GLN A 197 2.79 -4.11 -7.15
C GLN A 197 2.15 -3.08 -8.09
N HIS A 198 2.99 -2.26 -8.73
CA HIS A 198 2.61 -1.14 -9.60
C HIS A 198 1.81 0.00 -8.95
N SER A 199 1.63 0.01 -7.62
CA SER A 199 1.11 1.19 -6.92
C SER A 199 2.19 2.27 -6.75
N LEU A 200 1.79 3.45 -6.26
CA LEU A 200 2.70 4.56 -5.99
C LEU A 200 3.77 4.16 -4.97
N ARG A 201 5.00 4.62 -5.22
CA ARG A 201 6.15 4.40 -4.33
C ARG A 201 6.71 5.75 -3.85
N PRO A 202 7.41 5.78 -2.71
CA PRO A 202 8.13 6.96 -2.24
C PRO A 202 9.04 7.51 -3.34
N PHE A 203 9.07 8.83 -3.48
CA PHE A 203 9.80 9.62 -4.48
C PHE A 203 9.28 9.45 -5.91
N SER A 204 8.97 8.23 -6.37
CA SER A 204 8.48 8.03 -7.74
C SER A 204 7.08 8.59 -7.97
N ARG A 205 6.27 8.70 -6.92
CA ARG A 205 4.89 9.23 -6.99
C ARG A 205 4.79 10.62 -7.61
N HIS A 206 5.85 11.42 -7.54
CA HIS A 206 5.91 12.79 -8.05
C HIS A 206 5.85 12.84 -9.57
N TYR A 207 6.22 11.76 -10.27
CA TYR A 207 6.18 11.67 -11.73
C TYR A 207 5.43 10.45 -12.28
N SER A 208 5.08 9.45 -11.46
CA SER A 208 4.46 8.19 -11.92
C SER A 208 2.93 8.22 -12.07
N HIS A 209 2.29 9.39 -12.02
CA HIS A 209 0.83 9.48 -12.17
C HIS A 209 0.42 9.46 -13.65
N SER A 210 -0.74 8.88 -13.94
CA SER A 210 -1.35 8.70 -15.28
C SER A 210 -1.59 9.99 -16.09
N ARG A 211 -1.20 11.15 -15.55
CA ARG A 211 -1.38 12.46 -16.15
C ARG A 211 -0.13 12.98 -16.89
N ARG A 212 1.06 12.43 -16.62
CA ARG A 212 2.31 12.79 -17.31
C ARG A 212 3.12 11.54 -17.61
N SER A 213 3.52 11.39 -18.86
CA SER A 213 4.48 10.36 -19.28
C SER A 213 5.87 10.70 -18.74
N PHE A 214 6.71 9.69 -18.48
CA PHE A 214 8.12 9.92 -18.16
C PHE A 214 8.82 10.79 -19.21
N LEU A 215 8.43 10.63 -20.48
CA LEU A 215 9.01 11.40 -21.58
C LEU A 215 8.65 12.90 -21.54
N ASP A 216 7.59 13.29 -20.84
CA ASP A 216 7.17 14.69 -20.71
C ASP A 216 8.16 15.51 -19.85
N PHE A 217 9.01 14.83 -19.06
CA PHE A 217 10.03 15.48 -18.23
C PHE A 217 11.34 15.72 -19.00
N LEU A 218 11.51 15.11 -20.16
CA LEU A 218 12.76 15.12 -20.92
C LEU A 218 12.72 16.18 -22.04
N SER A 219 13.88 16.76 -22.29
CA SER A 219 14.15 17.70 -23.37
C SER A 219 15.38 17.24 -24.15
N LEU A 220 15.35 17.42 -25.47
CA LEU A 220 16.51 17.18 -26.32
C LEU A 220 17.47 18.36 -26.18
N VAL A 221 18.74 18.06 -25.92
CA VAL A 221 19.82 19.04 -25.89
C VAL A 221 20.55 18.96 -27.23
N PRO A 222 20.46 20.01 -28.09
CA PRO A 222 21.20 20.03 -29.35
C PRO A 222 22.70 20.09 -29.08
N SER A 223 23.49 19.20 -29.69
CA SER A 223 24.95 19.34 -29.70
C SER A 223 25.35 20.37 -30.76
N SER A 224 26.13 21.38 -30.34
CA SER A 224 26.69 22.40 -31.21
C SER A 224 27.88 21.91 -32.03
N THR A 225 28.43 20.73 -31.71
CA THR A 225 29.69 20.24 -32.25
C THR A 225 29.56 19.01 -33.14
N LYS A 226 28.56 18.14 -32.94
CA LYS A 226 28.27 17.00 -33.83
C LYS A 226 26.79 16.60 -33.84
N PRO A 227 26.18 16.34 -35.01
CA PRO A 227 24.78 15.88 -35.11
C PRO A 227 24.49 14.57 -34.35
N ASP A 228 25.51 13.70 -34.21
CA ASP A 228 25.39 12.38 -33.57
C ASP A 228 25.58 12.41 -32.03
N GLU A 229 25.85 13.58 -31.43
CA GLU A 229 26.05 13.75 -29.99
C GLU A 229 24.81 14.37 -29.29
N GLN A 230 23.60 13.99 -29.72
CA GLN A 230 22.38 14.43 -29.02
C GLN A 230 22.31 13.81 -27.62
N SER A 231 21.95 14.63 -26.63
CA SER A 231 21.72 14.16 -25.26
C SER A 231 20.32 14.55 -24.79
N ILE A 232 19.84 13.86 -23.77
CA ILE A 232 18.59 14.18 -23.08
C ILE A 232 18.91 14.88 -21.77
N ALA A 233 18.11 15.89 -21.41
CA ALA A 233 18.15 16.54 -20.11
C ALA A 233 16.74 16.74 -19.57
N VAL A 234 16.60 16.82 -18.25
CA VAL A 234 15.32 17.21 -17.63
C VAL A 234 15.07 18.68 -17.92
N SER A 235 13.84 19.04 -18.29
CA SER A 235 13.50 20.45 -18.56
C SER A 235 13.78 21.33 -17.32
N PRO A 236 14.26 22.59 -17.46
CA PRO A 236 14.72 23.38 -16.31
C PRO A 236 13.67 23.60 -15.21
N SER A 237 12.40 23.79 -15.59
CA SER A 237 11.30 23.95 -14.64
C SER A 237 11.03 22.69 -13.84
N VAL A 238 11.05 21.53 -14.49
CA VAL A 238 10.89 20.22 -13.84
C VAL A 238 12.12 19.90 -12.98
N ALA A 239 13.32 20.25 -13.44
CA ALA A 239 14.54 20.02 -12.69
C ALA A 239 14.53 20.76 -11.34
N GLN A 240 13.99 21.97 -11.29
CA GLN A 240 13.82 22.72 -10.04
C GLN A 240 12.88 22.02 -9.05
N GLU A 241 11.78 21.42 -9.53
CA GLU A 241 10.82 20.65 -8.72
C GLU A 241 11.44 19.32 -8.24
N LEU A 242 12.14 18.60 -9.13
CA LEU A 242 12.70 17.28 -8.83
C LEU A 242 13.99 17.31 -8.01
N PHE A 243 14.73 18.42 -8.00
CA PHE A 243 16.01 18.53 -7.30
C PHE A 243 15.94 18.11 -5.81
N PRO A 244 15.06 18.70 -4.97
CA PRO A 244 14.97 18.29 -3.56
C PRO A 244 14.52 16.83 -3.39
N ILE A 245 13.63 16.34 -4.27
CA ILE A 245 13.15 14.96 -4.26
C ILE A 245 14.29 13.99 -4.57
N LEU A 246 15.11 14.28 -5.59
CA LEU A 246 16.25 13.47 -6.00
C LEU A 246 17.34 13.46 -4.93
N GLN A 247 17.60 14.61 -4.29
CA GLN A 247 18.54 14.70 -3.18
C GLN A 247 18.10 13.84 -2.00
N ALA A 248 16.82 13.90 -1.61
CA ALA A 248 16.26 13.06 -0.56
C ALA A 248 16.32 11.56 -0.93
N TYR A 249 15.98 11.22 -2.17
CA TYR A 249 16.07 9.85 -2.69
C TYR A 249 17.50 9.31 -2.59
N HIS A 250 18.50 10.06 -3.06
CA HIS A 250 19.91 9.63 -2.98
C HIS A 250 20.37 9.44 -1.54
N LYS A 251 20.05 10.38 -0.64
CA LYS A 251 20.36 10.23 0.78
C LYS A 251 19.78 8.93 1.36
N VAL A 252 18.54 8.59 1.02
CA VAL A 252 17.87 7.38 1.49
C VAL A 252 18.52 6.10 0.92
N GLN A 253 18.96 6.13 -0.34
CA GLN A 253 19.69 5.03 -0.97
C GLN A 253 21.07 4.84 -0.32
N ASP A 254 21.82 5.92 -0.15
CA ASP A 254 23.17 5.91 0.41
C ASP A 254 23.16 5.43 1.87
N GLU A 255 22.19 5.88 2.67
CA GLU A 255 22.00 5.41 4.05
C GLU A 255 21.37 4.02 4.12
N GLY A 256 20.73 3.56 3.04
CA GLY A 256 19.95 2.32 2.97
C GLY A 256 18.83 2.29 4.00
N THR A 257 18.09 3.40 4.16
CA THR A 257 17.01 3.60 5.13
C THR A 257 15.63 3.21 4.62
N LEU A 258 15.50 2.81 3.35
CA LEU A 258 14.26 2.33 2.75
C LEU A 258 14.44 0.91 2.18
N LEU A 259 13.64 -0.04 2.63
CA LEU A 259 13.46 -1.34 2.00
C LEU A 259 12.06 -1.40 1.40
N SER A 260 11.94 -1.78 0.12
CA SER A 260 10.65 -2.00 -0.53
C SER A 260 10.42 -3.48 -0.80
N ILE A 261 9.27 -4.01 -0.39
CA ILE A 261 8.79 -5.35 -0.72
C ILE A 261 7.38 -5.25 -1.29
N ASP A 262 7.06 -6.01 -2.32
CA ASP A 262 5.76 -5.94 -2.98
C ASP A 262 4.84 -7.11 -2.62
N PHE A 263 3.53 -6.87 -2.75
CA PHE A 263 2.48 -7.88 -2.75
C PHE A 263 1.48 -7.57 -3.87
N GLN A 264 0.67 -8.55 -4.24
CA GLN A 264 -0.47 -8.34 -5.11
C GLN A 264 -1.75 -8.87 -4.48
N THR A 265 -1.74 -10.14 -4.07
CA THR A 265 -2.92 -10.81 -3.51
C THR A 265 -3.08 -10.57 -2.00
N ILE A 266 -4.29 -10.81 -1.50
CA ILE A 266 -4.54 -10.83 -0.04
C ILE A 266 -3.70 -11.89 0.67
N ASN A 267 -3.47 -13.05 0.03
CA ASN A 267 -2.67 -14.13 0.61
C ASN A 267 -1.20 -13.71 0.78
N GLU A 268 -0.59 -13.12 -0.26
CA GLU A 268 0.76 -12.52 -0.15
C GLU A 268 0.84 -11.47 0.95
N TYR A 269 -0.14 -10.57 1.01
CA TYR A 269 -0.19 -9.53 2.03
C TYR A 269 -0.17 -10.13 3.45
N LEU A 270 -1.00 -11.15 3.72
CA LEU A 270 -1.11 -11.74 5.05
C LEU A 270 0.13 -12.54 5.44
N TRP A 271 0.71 -13.32 4.53
CA TRP A 271 1.95 -14.05 4.76
C TRP A 271 3.15 -13.13 4.99
N LEU A 272 3.27 -12.08 4.19
CA LEU A 272 4.31 -11.06 4.37
C LEU A 272 4.11 -10.30 5.67
N LEU A 273 2.88 -9.87 5.99
CA LEU A 273 2.58 -9.17 7.24
C LEU A 273 2.98 -10.01 8.45
N ARG A 274 2.63 -11.30 8.46
CA ARG A 274 3.01 -12.22 9.54
C ARG A 274 4.53 -12.33 9.69
N GLY A 275 5.25 -12.61 8.60
CA GLY A 275 6.71 -12.76 8.63
C GLY A 275 7.44 -11.47 9.00
N VAL A 276 7.00 -10.32 8.47
CA VAL A 276 7.57 -9.01 8.82
C VAL A 276 7.32 -8.68 10.29
N THR A 277 6.12 -8.99 10.81
CA THR A 277 5.79 -8.72 12.21
C THR A 277 6.68 -9.52 13.17
N ASP A 278 6.86 -10.81 12.90
CA ASP A 278 7.73 -11.69 13.69
C ASP A 278 9.18 -11.16 13.74
N ILE A 279 9.71 -10.72 12.60
CA ILE A 279 11.05 -10.12 12.53
C ILE A 279 11.11 -8.79 13.31
N MET A 280 10.12 -7.92 13.10
CA MET A 280 10.07 -6.62 13.75
C MET A 280 9.83 -6.70 15.25
N ALA A 281 9.34 -7.83 15.79
CA ALA A 281 9.17 -8.06 17.21
C ALA A 281 10.47 -7.81 18.01
N THR A 282 11.62 -8.09 17.39
CA THR A 282 12.95 -7.84 17.97
C THR A 282 13.25 -6.37 18.26
N LEU A 283 12.54 -5.42 17.63
CA LEU A 283 12.70 -3.98 17.85
C LEU A 283 11.95 -3.49 19.10
N GLY A 284 10.99 -4.28 19.60
CA GLY A 284 10.09 -3.88 20.68
C GLY A 284 9.43 -2.52 20.42
N ARG A 285 9.49 -1.64 21.42
CA ARG A 285 8.87 -0.30 21.37
C ARG A 285 9.43 0.62 20.29
N ARG A 286 10.55 0.29 19.63
CA ARG A 286 11.11 1.07 18.50
C ARG A 286 10.45 0.75 17.16
N GLY A 287 9.60 -0.29 17.11
CA GLY A 287 8.86 -0.70 15.91
C GLY A 287 7.49 -0.02 15.83
N LEU A 288 7.22 0.65 14.72
CA LEU A 288 5.91 1.23 14.40
C LEU A 288 5.25 0.50 13.22
N PHE A 289 3.96 0.26 13.29
CA PHE A 289 3.15 -0.28 12.21
C PHE A 289 2.17 0.78 11.71
N TYR A 290 2.30 1.17 10.44
CA TYR A 290 1.43 2.12 9.76
C TYR A 290 0.65 1.37 8.67
N LEU A 291 -0.53 0.86 9.05
CA LEU A 291 -1.29 -0.11 8.26
C LEU A 291 -2.29 0.59 7.31
N ALA A 292 -1.77 1.26 6.28
CA ALA A 292 -2.56 2.05 5.32
C ALA A 292 -2.99 1.29 4.04
N ALA A 293 -2.70 -0.02 3.94
CA ALA A 293 -3.17 -0.83 2.82
C ALA A 293 -4.70 -1.02 2.86
N ALA A 294 -5.33 -1.08 1.68
CA ALA A 294 -6.74 -1.43 1.52
C ALA A 294 -6.86 -2.95 1.40
N VAL A 295 -6.96 -3.61 2.55
CA VAL A 295 -7.02 -5.07 2.69
C VAL A 295 -8.43 -5.57 2.38
N SER A 296 -8.55 -6.65 1.60
CA SER A 296 -9.82 -7.28 1.28
C SER A 296 -10.47 -7.91 2.52
N ASP A 297 -11.77 -7.68 2.71
CA ASP A 297 -12.53 -8.25 3.82
C ASP A 297 -13.01 -9.69 3.55
N PHE A 298 -13.01 -10.09 2.27
CA PHE A 298 -13.45 -11.40 1.79
C PHE A 298 -12.39 -12.01 0.88
N PHE A 299 -12.30 -13.33 0.83
CA PHE A 299 -11.40 -14.07 -0.04
C PHE A 299 -12.06 -15.37 -0.55
N LEU A 300 -11.46 -15.98 -1.56
CA LEU A 300 -11.80 -17.35 -1.99
C LEU A 300 -10.73 -18.31 -1.46
N PRO A 301 -11.09 -19.27 -0.60
CA PRO A 301 -10.17 -20.32 -0.17
C PRO A 301 -9.63 -21.12 -1.35
N ASP A 302 -8.39 -21.60 -1.23
CA ASP A 302 -7.72 -22.43 -2.26
C ASP A 302 -8.57 -23.66 -2.67
N GLU A 303 -9.34 -24.23 -1.75
CA GLU A 303 -10.23 -25.37 -2.02
C GLU A 303 -11.45 -25.01 -2.90
N LYS A 304 -11.85 -23.74 -2.92
CA LYS A 304 -13.02 -23.23 -3.65
C LYS A 304 -12.65 -22.54 -4.96
N ILE A 305 -11.35 -22.31 -5.22
CA ILE A 305 -10.90 -21.59 -6.41
C ILE A 305 -10.97 -22.49 -7.66
N ALA A 306 -11.53 -21.97 -8.75
CA ALA A 306 -11.52 -22.69 -10.02
C ALA A 306 -10.11 -22.66 -10.62
N GLU A 307 -9.61 -23.79 -11.13
CA GLU A 307 -8.28 -23.84 -11.75
C GLU A 307 -8.20 -22.96 -13.01
N HIS A 308 -9.26 -22.94 -13.81
CA HIS A 308 -9.32 -22.26 -15.10
C HIS A 308 -10.38 -21.17 -15.12
N LYS A 309 -10.24 -20.26 -16.10
CA LYS A 309 -11.18 -19.16 -16.39
C LYS A 309 -12.65 -19.62 -16.30
N ILE A 310 -13.42 -18.94 -15.44
CA ILE A 310 -14.85 -19.20 -15.31
C ILE A 310 -15.57 -18.82 -16.62
N GLN A 311 -16.31 -19.78 -17.19
CA GLN A 311 -16.98 -19.66 -18.49
C GLN A 311 -18.35 -18.97 -18.37
N SER A 312 -18.70 -18.14 -19.35
CA SER A 312 -19.90 -17.28 -19.32
C SER A 312 -21.20 -17.93 -19.82
N GLY A 313 -21.27 -19.27 -19.88
CA GLY A 313 -22.36 -19.99 -20.57
C GLY A 313 -23.74 -19.99 -19.89
N LYS A 314 -23.84 -19.60 -18.60
CA LYS A 314 -25.06 -19.76 -17.79
C LYS A 314 -25.81 -18.46 -17.46
N GLY A 315 -25.47 -17.35 -18.12
CA GLY A 315 -26.20 -16.07 -18.02
C GLY A 315 -25.98 -15.24 -16.74
N THR A 316 -25.67 -15.87 -15.59
CA THR A 316 -25.31 -15.17 -14.33
C THR A 316 -24.06 -15.78 -13.68
N LEU A 317 -23.30 -14.97 -12.94
CA LEU A 317 -22.16 -15.39 -12.13
C LEU A 317 -22.47 -15.06 -10.67
N SER A 318 -22.53 -16.08 -9.82
CA SER A 318 -22.65 -15.94 -8.37
C SER A 318 -21.34 -16.36 -7.73
N LEU A 319 -20.79 -15.50 -6.86
CA LEU A 319 -19.55 -15.76 -6.13
C LEU A 319 -19.87 -15.84 -4.63
N GLU A 320 -19.48 -16.94 -4.00
CA GLU A 320 -19.55 -17.12 -2.56
C GLU A 320 -18.13 -17.06 -1.99
N MET A 321 -17.90 -16.14 -1.06
CA MET A 321 -16.57 -15.81 -0.55
C MET A 321 -16.57 -15.88 0.98
N ASP A 322 -15.44 -16.29 1.55
CA ASP A 322 -15.28 -16.41 2.99
C ASP A 322 -14.68 -15.12 3.55
N GLN A 323 -14.95 -14.80 4.82
CA GLN A 323 -14.39 -13.61 5.46
C GLN A 323 -12.90 -13.82 5.75
N VAL A 324 -12.09 -12.80 5.46
CA VAL A 324 -10.67 -12.79 5.81
C VAL A 324 -10.52 -12.73 7.33
N PRO A 325 -9.63 -13.55 7.93
CA PRO A 325 -9.38 -13.54 9.37
C PRO A 325 -8.90 -12.17 9.82
N LYS A 326 -9.33 -11.75 11.01
CA LYS A 326 -8.98 -10.45 11.57
C LYS A 326 -7.59 -10.49 12.22
N VAL A 327 -6.55 -10.35 11.39
CA VAL A 327 -5.13 -10.47 11.79
C VAL A 327 -4.62 -9.36 12.72
N LEU A 328 -5.36 -8.25 12.88
CA LEU A 328 -4.96 -7.18 13.80
C LEU A 328 -4.94 -7.63 15.27
N LYS A 329 -5.84 -8.53 15.67
CA LYS A 329 -5.87 -9.04 17.06
C LYS A 329 -4.59 -9.83 17.40
N PRO A 330 -4.21 -10.89 16.66
CA PRO A 330 -2.96 -11.60 16.93
C PRO A 330 -1.72 -10.72 16.70
N LEU A 331 -1.75 -9.78 15.75
CA LEU A 331 -0.66 -8.82 15.56
C LEU A 331 -0.36 -8.05 16.86
N VAL A 332 -1.40 -7.54 17.52
CA VAL A 332 -1.28 -6.77 18.76
C VAL A 332 -0.98 -7.66 19.97
N GLN A 333 -1.68 -8.78 20.11
CA GLN A 333 -1.65 -9.57 21.34
C GLN A 333 -0.52 -10.61 21.40
N GLU A 334 -0.08 -11.10 20.23
CA GLU A 334 0.81 -12.26 20.16
C GLU A 334 2.10 -11.94 19.41
N TRP A 335 2.01 -11.33 18.23
CA TRP A 335 3.17 -11.17 17.35
C TRP A 335 4.02 -9.96 17.71
N MET A 336 3.42 -8.84 18.13
CA MET A 336 4.14 -7.59 18.42
C MET A 336 3.49 -6.78 19.56
N PRO A 337 3.49 -7.31 20.81
CA PRO A 337 2.84 -6.67 21.95
C PRO A 337 3.46 -5.33 22.36
N GLU A 338 4.76 -5.15 22.11
CA GLU A 338 5.48 -3.91 22.47
C GLU A 338 5.50 -2.87 21.34
N GLY A 339 5.03 -3.20 20.13
CA GLY A 339 5.05 -2.27 19.00
C GLY A 339 3.99 -1.19 19.09
N TYR A 340 4.22 -0.08 18.38
CA TYR A 340 3.22 0.98 18.23
C TYR A 340 2.41 0.77 16.94
N ILE A 341 1.14 0.39 17.07
CA ILE A 341 0.31 -0.10 15.96
C ILE A 341 -0.76 0.94 15.63
N VAL A 342 -0.71 1.41 14.37
CA VAL A 342 -1.63 2.38 13.79
C VAL A 342 -2.39 1.73 12.66
N SER A 343 -3.72 1.70 12.77
CA SER A 343 -4.60 1.21 11.71
C SER A 343 -5.42 2.33 11.06
N PHE A 344 -5.94 2.08 9.86
CA PHE A 344 -6.78 3.02 9.14
C PHE A 344 -8.24 2.57 9.09
N LYS A 345 -9.15 3.54 9.17
CA LYS A 345 -10.57 3.33 8.92
C LYS A 345 -11.06 4.32 7.86
N LEU A 346 -11.44 3.78 6.70
CA LEU A 346 -12.05 4.54 5.61
C LEU A 346 -13.57 4.33 5.65
N GLU A 347 -14.32 5.42 5.69
CA GLU A 347 -15.79 5.39 5.63
C GLU A 347 -16.31 6.40 4.59
N THR A 348 -17.52 6.17 4.09
CA THR A 348 -18.24 7.11 3.20
C THR A 348 -19.31 7.91 3.94
N GLU A 349 -19.65 7.51 5.16
CA GLU A 349 -20.65 8.15 6.00
C GLU A 349 -19.97 8.65 7.28
N ALA A 350 -19.96 9.97 7.49
CA ALA A 350 -19.22 10.61 8.58
C ALA A 350 -19.67 10.12 9.98
N GLU A 351 -20.96 9.84 10.15
CA GLU A 351 -21.54 9.37 11.42
C GLU A 351 -21.05 7.98 11.83
N LEU A 352 -20.59 7.16 10.87
CA LEU A 352 -20.07 5.81 11.14
C LEU A 352 -18.57 5.80 11.46
N LEU A 353 -17.84 6.87 11.14
CA LEU A 353 -16.38 6.90 11.20
C LEU A 353 -15.84 6.71 12.63
N ILE A 354 -16.27 7.57 13.56
CA ILE A 354 -15.83 7.51 14.96
C ILE A 354 -16.32 6.22 15.64
N PRO A 355 -17.61 5.82 15.56
CA PRO A 355 -18.07 4.58 16.19
C PRO A 355 -17.30 3.35 15.71
N LYS A 356 -17.00 3.24 14.40
CA LYS A 356 -16.24 2.11 13.87
C LYS A 356 -14.75 2.16 14.24
N ALA A 357 -14.17 3.35 14.38
CA ALA A 357 -12.81 3.51 14.88
C ALA A 357 -12.68 3.04 16.34
N ARG A 358 -13.59 3.47 17.21
CA ARG A 358 -13.64 3.03 18.61
C ARG A 358 -13.90 1.52 18.72
N ALA A 359 -14.83 0.98 17.93
CA ALA A 359 -15.07 -0.47 17.90
C ALA A 359 -13.83 -1.27 17.48
N ALA A 360 -13.01 -0.75 16.56
CA ALA A 360 -11.74 -1.38 16.18
C ALA A 360 -10.72 -1.34 17.32
N LEU A 361 -10.62 -0.23 18.06
CA LEU A 361 -9.75 -0.11 19.24
C LEU A 361 -10.18 -1.08 20.33
N SER A 362 -11.47 -1.11 20.70
CA SER A 362 -11.99 -2.03 21.72
C SER A 362 -11.75 -3.50 21.36
N ARG A 363 -11.86 -3.83 20.07
CA ARG A 363 -11.69 -5.21 19.61
C ARG A 363 -10.22 -5.65 19.59
N TYR A 364 -9.34 -4.81 19.05
CA TYR A 364 -7.96 -5.22 18.75
C TYR A 364 -6.96 -4.77 19.82
N GLY A 365 -7.27 -3.74 20.62
CA GLY A 365 -6.39 -3.22 21.68
C GLY A 365 -5.15 -2.47 21.20
N HIS A 366 -5.08 -2.09 19.92
CA HIS A 366 -3.98 -1.28 19.36
C HIS A 366 -4.09 0.20 19.76
N GLN A 367 -3.02 0.95 19.54
CA GLN A 367 -2.82 2.26 20.13
C GLN A 367 -3.59 3.37 19.42
N LEU A 368 -3.77 3.29 18.09
CA LEU A 368 -4.36 4.37 17.33
C LEU A 368 -5.10 3.89 16.07
N VAL A 369 -6.30 4.44 15.86
CA VAL A 369 -7.00 4.39 14.58
C VAL A 369 -6.98 5.78 13.95
N ILE A 370 -6.55 5.85 12.69
CA ILE A 370 -6.70 7.04 11.85
C ILE A 370 -7.94 6.85 10.98
N GLY A 371 -8.99 7.61 11.30
CA GLY A 371 -10.22 7.67 10.55
C GLY A 371 -10.14 8.69 9.42
N ASN A 372 -10.62 8.33 8.22
CA ASN A 372 -10.78 9.26 7.12
C ASN A 372 -12.09 9.03 6.36
N GLU A 373 -12.82 10.11 6.07
CA GLU A 373 -13.96 10.08 5.17
C GLU A 373 -13.47 10.12 3.70
N LEU A 374 -14.04 9.29 2.83
CA LEU A 374 -13.54 9.05 1.46
C LEU A 374 -13.32 10.34 0.65
N HIS A 375 -14.25 11.29 0.71
CA HIS A 375 -14.22 12.52 -0.08
C HIS A 375 -13.29 13.59 0.51
N ARG A 376 -13.11 13.60 1.84
CA ARG A 376 -12.29 14.58 2.57
C ARG A 376 -10.93 14.05 3.02
N ARG A 377 -10.60 12.79 2.73
CA ARG A 377 -9.36 12.10 3.17
C ARG A 377 -8.03 12.79 2.88
N LYS A 378 -8.01 13.73 1.92
CA LYS A 378 -6.82 14.52 1.55
C LYS A 378 -6.62 15.75 2.43
N TYR A 379 -7.68 16.22 3.08
CA TYR A 379 -7.69 17.51 3.77
C TYR A 379 -7.88 17.36 5.27
N GLU A 380 -8.48 16.26 5.71
CA GLU A 380 -8.66 15.98 7.13
C GLU A 380 -8.64 14.49 7.46
N VAL A 381 -8.24 14.21 8.70
CA VAL A 381 -8.30 12.91 9.34
C VAL A 381 -8.64 13.08 10.83
N VAL A 382 -9.16 12.02 11.45
CA VAL A 382 -9.37 11.95 12.90
C VAL A 382 -8.48 10.88 13.50
N PHE A 383 -7.75 11.22 14.56
CA PHE A 383 -7.01 10.29 15.38
C PHE A 383 -7.93 9.86 16.53
N VAL A 384 -8.18 8.56 16.65
CA VAL A 384 -8.95 7.98 17.75
C VAL A 384 -8.02 7.07 18.54
N GLU A 385 -7.83 7.40 19.82
CA GLU A 385 -6.90 6.70 20.72
C GLU A 385 -7.57 6.44 22.09
N PRO A 386 -7.24 5.35 22.80
CA PRO A 386 -7.79 5.11 24.13
C PRO A 386 -7.21 6.10 25.15
N LEU A 387 -8.04 6.62 26.06
CA LEU A 387 -7.61 7.53 27.14
C LEU A 387 -6.75 6.84 28.20
N SER A 388 -6.84 5.52 28.28
CA SER A 388 -6.08 4.69 29.20
C SER A 388 -5.37 3.60 28.43
N SER A 389 -4.08 3.41 28.72
CA SER A 389 -3.26 2.33 28.15
C SER A 389 -3.67 0.93 28.61
N THR A 390 -4.77 0.80 29.37
CA THR A 390 -5.25 -0.46 29.95
C THR A 390 -6.38 -1.12 29.16
N ILE A 391 -6.81 -0.57 28.01
CA ILE A 391 -7.80 -1.24 27.15
C ILE A 391 -7.11 -2.44 26.49
N ARG A 392 -7.15 -3.59 27.17
CA ARG A 392 -6.87 -4.89 26.56
C ARG A 392 -8.03 -5.21 25.63
N GLY A 393 -7.73 -5.66 24.40
CA GLY A 393 -8.75 -6.04 23.43
C GLY A 393 -9.72 -7.06 24.01
N ASP A 394 -10.98 -7.02 23.58
CA ASP A 394 -12.02 -7.91 24.11
C ASP A 394 -11.74 -9.39 23.73
N ASP A 395 -11.36 -10.19 24.72
CA ASP A 395 -11.08 -11.62 24.59
C ASP A 395 -12.32 -12.44 24.22
N SER A 396 -13.53 -11.94 24.50
CA SER A 396 -14.79 -12.59 24.14
C SER A 396 -15.12 -12.52 22.65
N ILE A 397 -14.50 -11.59 21.91
CA ILE A 397 -14.67 -11.45 20.46
C ILE A 397 -13.59 -12.27 19.75
N SER A 398 -13.90 -13.55 19.51
CA SER A 398 -13.14 -14.46 18.64
C SER A 398 -13.83 -14.60 17.27
N GLY A 399 -13.09 -14.52 16.17
CA GLY A 399 -13.62 -14.79 14.81
C GLY A 399 -13.77 -13.56 13.90
N ALA A 400 -14.46 -13.72 12.77
CA ALA A 400 -14.48 -12.76 11.66
C ALA A 400 -15.56 -11.67 11.74
N SER A 401 -16.53 -11.79 12.65
CA SER A 401 -17.68 -10.87 12.76
C SER A 401 -17.26 -9.45 13.14
N THR A 402 -17.79 -8.42 12.46
CA THR A 402 -17.70 -7.02 12.90
C THR A 402 -18.51 -6.85 14.19
N PRO A 403 -17.99 -6.18 15.25
CA PRO A 403 -18.78 -5.99 16.47
C PRO A 403 -20.06 -5.22 16.14
N PRO A 404 -21.19 -5.50 16.84
CA PRO A 404 -22.32 -4.59 16.81
C PRO A 404 -21.84 -3.20 17.26
N LEU A 405 -22.47 -2.15 16.71
CA LEU A 405 -22.36 -0.77 17.19
C LEU A 405 -22.99 -0.68 18.59
N GLU A 406 -22.44 -1.37 19.57
CA GLU A 406 -22.75 -1.08 20.95
C GLU A 406 -22.11 0.27 21.29
N ARG A 407 -22.86 1.09 22.04
CA ARG A 407 -22.40 2.40 22.50
C ARG A 407 -21.18 2.20 23.39
N SER A 408 -19.97 2.20 22.81
CA SER A 408 -18.75 2.33 23.62
C SER A 408 -18.93 3.58 24.47
N ARG A 409 -18.65 3.51 25.77
CA ARG A 409 -18.76 4.69 26.63
C ARG A 409 -17.86 5.78 26.04
N ASP A 410 -18.45 6.91 25.64
CA ASP A 410 -17.74 8.02 24.98
C ASP A 410 -16.50 8.44 25.78
N ASP A 411 -16.57 8.31 27.10
CA ASP A 411 -15.54 8.71 28.08
C ASP A 411 -14.24 7.88 28.06
N GLN A 412 -14.08 6.90 27.17
CA GLN A 412 -12.90 6.01 27.12
C GLN A 412 -11.92 6.35 26.00
N PHE A 413 -12.31 7.18 25.04
CA PHE A 413 -11.51 7.47 23.85
C PHE A 413 -11.31 8.97 23.69
N LYS A 414 -10.13 9.32 23.17
CA LYS A 414 -9.78 10.67 22.76
C LYS A 414 -9.82 10.77 21.25
N GLU A 415 -10.37 11.87 20.78
CA GLU A 415 -10.42 12.22 19.36
C GLU A 415 -9.58 13.46 19.12
N THR A 416 -8.70 13.41 18.12
CA THR A 416 -7.92 14.58 17.68
C THR A 416 -8.11 14.74 16.18
N TRP A 417 -8.78 15.82 15.76
CA TRP A 417 -8.96 16.13 14.34
C TRP A 417 -7.76 16.89 13.80
N LEU A 418 -7.23 16.44 12.67
CA LEU A 418 -6.20 17.12 11.91
C LEU A 418 -6.82 17.61 10.61
N LYS A 419 -6.79 18.92 10.37
CA LYS A 419 -7.31 19.55 9.15
C LYS A 419 -6.26 20.49 8.56
N LEU A 420 -6.06 20.43 7.25
CA LEU A 420 -5.12 21.31 6.55
C LEU A 420 -5.53 22.79 6.66
N ASP A 421 -6.83 23.08 6.56
CA ASP A 421 -7.38 24.44 6.57
C ASP A 421 -7.06 25.17 7.90
N ASP A 422 -7.24 24.47 9.03
CA ASP A 422 -7.01 25.05 10.37
C ASP A 422 -5.54 25.50 10.57
N ILE A 423 -4.60 24.88 9.86
CA ILE A 423 -3.17 25.14 9.96
C ILE A 423 -2.75 26.27 9.02
N GLN A 424 -3.32 26.35 7.83
CA GLN A 424 -3.11 27.49 6.93
C GLN A 424 -3.58 28.79 7.58
N VAL A 425 -4.72 28.75 8.28
CA VAL A 425 -5.25 29.90 9.04
C VAL A 425 -4.35 30.24 10.22
N GLY A 426 -4.00 29.27 11.08
CA GLY A 426 -3.15 29.54 12.26
C GLY A 426 -1.74 30.04 11.93
N ALA A 427 -1.16 29.60 10.82
CA ALA A 427 0.14 30.07 10.38
C ALA A 427 0.10 31.45 9.70
N ALA A 428 -0.98 31.75 8.95
CA ALA A 428 -1.22 33.09 8.44
C ALA A 428 -1.38 34.10 9.58
N GLU A 429 -2.09 33.73 10.65
CA GLU A 429 -2.21 34.52 11.88
C GLU A 429 -0.88 34.69 12.63
N ALA A 430 0.00 33.68 12.58
CA ALA A 430 1.34 33.74 13.18
C ALA A 430 2.41 34.41 12.29
N GLY A 431 2.05 34.87 11.09
CA GLY A 431 2.99 35.49 10.13
C GLY A 431 4.02 34.52 9.52
N VAL A 432 3.73 33.21 9.53
CA VAL A 432 4.60 32.15 9.00
C VAL A 432 4.02 31.61 7.70
N SER A 433 4.83 31.54 6.63
CA SER A 433 4.41 30.89 5.38
C SER A 433 4.38 29.36 5.55
N VAL A 434 3.23 28.71 5.35
CA VAL A 434 3.14 27.24 5.34
C VAL A 434 3.47 26.73 3.94
N GLY A 435 4.76 26.65 3.63
CA GLY A 435 5.22 25.86 2.49
C GLY A 435 5.31 24.40 2.92
N GLY A 436 4.58 23.51 2.26
CA GLY A 436 4.71 22.06 2.45
C GLY A 436 5.76 21.45 1.54
N SER A 437 6.16 20.21 1.84
CA SER A 437 7.09 19.46 0.97
C SER A 437 6.38 18.79 -0.22
N GLY A 438 5.08 19.04 -0.42
CA GLY A 438 4.29 18.51 -1.51
C GLY A 438 4.53 19.20 -2.84
N LYS A 439 3.79 18.75 -3.86
CA LYS A 439 3.85 19.32 -5.20
C LYS A 439 3.51 20.81 -5.17
N ASP A 440 4.30 21.64 -5.85
CA ASP A 440 4.13 23.10 -5.92
C ASP A 440 4.16 23.81 -4.54
N GLY A 441 4.71 23.17 -3.50
CA GLY A 441 4.76 23.72 -2.14
C GLY A 441 3.49 23.49 -1.31
N GLU A 442 2.58 22.62 -1.77
CA GLU A 442 1.37 22.24 -1.03
C GLU A 442 1.71 21.44 0.25
N VAL A 443 0.99 21.74 1.34
CA VAL A 443 1.04 20.96 2.57
C VAL A 443 0.21 19.71 2.39
N GLU A 444 0.85 18.55 2.44
CA GLU A 444 0.16 17.26 2.39
C GLU A 444 -0.28 16.87 3.81
N ILE A 445 -1.51 16.38 3.98
CA ILE A 445 -2.03 15.96 5.30
C ILE A 445 -1.12 14.92 5.98
N GLU A 446 -0.40 14.12 5.19
CA GLU A 446 0.58 13.15 5.66
C GLU A 446 1.75 13.76 6.44
N GLU A 447 2.17 15.00 6.13
CA GLU A 447 3.21 15.68 6.90
C GLU A 447 2.79 15.85 8.37
N LEU A 448 1.53 16.22 8.58
CA LEU A 448 0.92 16.41 9.88
C LEU A 448 0.68 15.09 10.59
N ILE A 449 0.14 14.11 9.86
CA ILE A 449 -0.06 12.75 10.37
C ILE A 449 1.26 12.20 10.91
N VAL A 450 2.33 12.26 10.11
CA VAL A 450 3.62 11.71 10.51
C VAL A 450 4.21 12.49 11.68
N LYS A 451 4.10 13.82 11.70
CA LYS A 451 4.57 14.64 12.84
C LYS A 451 3.90 14.22 14.15
N GLU A 452 2.57 14.07 14.15
CA GLU A 452 1.79 13.62 15.31
C GLU A 452 2.10 12.18 15.73
N LEU A 453 2.34 11.30 14.76
CA LEU A 453 2.73 9.91 15.01
C LEU A 453 4.14 9.81 15.59
N VAL A 454 5.09 10.63 15.14
CA VAL A 454 6.46 10.64 15.66
C VAL A 454 6.46 11.04 17.13
N GLN A 455 5.65 12.03 17.51
CA GLN A 455 5.48 12.43 18.90
C GLN A 455 4.88 11.30 19.74
N ARG A 456 3.73 10.75 19.33
CA ARG A 456 3.05 9.66 20.08
C ARG A 456 3.90 8.41 20.20
N HIS A 457 4.65 8.06 19.15
CA HIS A 457 5.57 6.93 19.20
C HIS A 457 6.74 7.20 20.16
N GLN A 458 7.23 8.44 20.25
CA GLN A 458 8.25 8.80 21.24
C GLN A 458 7.71 8.71 22.67
N GLU A 459 6.47 9.13 22.90
CA GLU A 459 5.77 8.95 24.18
C GLU A 459 5.61 7.47 24.52
N TRP A 460 5.23 6.64 23.53
CA TRP A 460 5.17 5.19 23.67
C TRP A 460 6.53 4.58 24.05
N ILE A 461 7.60 4.93 23.34
CA ILE A 461 8.97 4.47 23.64
C ILE A 461 9.38 4.86 25.07
N SER A 462 9.00 6.06 25.51
CA SER A 462 9.39 6.60 26.82
C SER A 462 8.54 6.07 27.97
N ALA A 463 7.34 5.56 27.69
CA ALA A 463 6.48 4.94 28.67
C ALA A 463 7.09 3.61 29.15
N LYS A 464 7.01 3.35 30.47
CA LYS A 464 7.51 2.09 31.04
C LYS A 464 6.78 0.90 30.41
N PRO A 465 7.48 -0.19 30.04
CA PRO A 465 6.84 -1.45 29.66
C PRO A 465 5.88 -1.87 30.77
N GLN A 466 4.67 -2.31 30.41
CA GLN A 466 3.66 -2.75 31.37
C GLN A 466 3.92 -4.17 31.86
#